data_AF-F6FT99-F1
#
_entry.id   AF-F6FT99-F1
#
_cell.length_a   1.000
_cell.length_b   1.000
_cell.length_c   1.000
_cell.angle_alpha   90.00
_cell.angle_beta   90.00
_cell.angle_gamma   90.00
#
_symmetry.space_group_name_H-M   'P 1'
#
loop_
_entity.id
_entity.type
_entity.pdbx_description
1 polymer ?
#
loop_
_entity_poly.entity_id
_entity_poly.type
_entity_poly.pdbx_seq_one_letter_code
_entity_poly.pdbx_strand_id
1 'polypeptide(L)'
;MTPLDPIASDDVAGPAPGPARLALRPLGYLLVGLVWTAIFVVAVLLWVGTLVYVAVDDSVDVGAMLDRVASDPAEAVGFALALPLLAAVMGAGAMFLLPTASFPLAALSFVYAMRALRPSYAGERLSFTVQAGAGQTIGLPTLHSVALSLLPVRRSRVTDALVRVYAAGWTPTARSVLAAVPAGVGWLLAVAAVSEGLPGPARVACGVLAVVLVVVSAVLVVRAVRARSAADAGGDGRPVTALDPDERRARLRELRRRRDARLGGR
;
A
#
# COMPACT_ATOMS: atom_id res chain seq x y z
N MET A 1 13.83 -12.20 10.68
CA MET A 1 13.91 -10.73 10.58
C MET A 1 15.13 -10.34 11.36
N THR A 2 16.28 -10.29 10.68
CA THR A 2 17.58 -9.98 11.30
C THR A 2 17.44 -8.66 12.06
N PRO A 3 17.98 -8.54 13.29
CA PRO A 3 18.18 -7.22 13.86
C PRO A 3 18.89 -6.41 12.77
N LEU A 4 18.34 -5.26 12.41
CA LEU A 4 19.21 -4.28 11.77
C LEU A 4 20.31 -4.10 12.81
N ASP A 5 21.54 -4.50 12.47
CA ASP A 5 22.71 -4.05 13.21
C ASP A 5 22.49 -2.56 13.47
N PRO A 6 22.79 -2.06 14.68
CA PRO A 6 22.75 -0.64 14.95
C PRO A 6 23.74 -0.01 13.97
N ILE A 7 23.23 0.41 12.79
CA ILE A 7 23.90 1.33 11.89
C ILE A 7 24.31 2.44 12.83
N ALA A 8 25.63 2.55 13.01
CA ALA A 8 26.32 3.39 13.98
C ALA A 8 25.42 4.54 14.43
N SER A 9 24.97 4.47 15.68
CA SER A 9 24.12 5.48 16.32
C SER A 9 24.69 6.90 16.20
N ASP A 10 25.96 7.01 15.86
CA ASP A 10 26.73 8.24 15.88
C ASP A 10 26.59 9.05 14.57
N ASP A 11 26.40 8.40 13.42
CA ASP A 11 26.23 9.13 12.13
C ASP A 11 24.79 9.63 11.89
N VAL A 12 23.80 9.00 12.53
CA VAL A 12 22.41 9.48 12.48
C VAL A 12 22.18 10.58 13.53
N ALA A 13 23.06 10.68 14.54
CA ALA A 13 22.96 11.61 15.66
C ALA A 13 23.43 13.03 15.29
N GLY A 14 22.70 13.68 14.36
CA GLY A 14 22.73 15.15 14.31
C GLY A 14 22.45 15.77 15.70
N PRO A 15 22.74 17.06 15.90
CA PRO A 15 22.66 17.72 17.21
C PRO A 15 21.35 17.44 17.95
N ALA A 16 21.45 17.31 19.28
CA ALA A 16 20.30 17.10 20.15
C ALA A 16 19.23 18.17 19.85
N PRO A 17 17.95 17.78 19.68
CA PRO A 17 16.91 18.73 19.34
C PRO A 17 16.72 19.74 20.47
N GLY A 18 16.77 21.03 20.13
CA GLY A 18 16.58 22.12 21.09
C GLY A 18 15.21 22.08 21.79
N PRO A 19 15.07 22.77 22.93
CA PRO A 19 13.89 22.69 23.81
C PRO A 19 12.59 23.10 23.11
N ALA A 20 12.62 24.12 22.25
CA ALA A 20 11.46 24.53 21.46
C ALA A 20 10.98 23.42 20.50
N ARG A 21 11.91 22.69 19.88
CA ARG A 21 11.58 21.56 19.01
C ARG A 21 10.99 20.41 19.82
N LEU A 22 11.46 20.18 21.05
CA LEU A 22 10.89 19.17 21.95
C LEU A 22 9.43 19.49 22.32
N ALA A 23 9.13 20.75 22.65
CA ALA A 23 7.79 21.19 23.01
C ALA A 23 6.79 21.13 21.83
N LEU A 24 7.25 21.42 20.61
CA LEU A 24 6.41 21.43 19.40
C LEU A 24 6.27 20.06 18.72
N ARG A 25 7.03 19.04 19.14
CA ARG A 25 6.93 17.67 18.61
C ARG A 25 5.51 17.10 18.55
N PRO A 26 4.72 17.09 19.65
CA PRO A 26 3.38 16.52 19.61
C PRO A 26 2.50 17.23 18.59
N LEU A 27 2.60 18.56 18.50
CA LEU A 27 1.87 19.35 17.51
C LEU A 27 2.29 19.00 16.08
N GLY A 28 3.60 18.88 15.82
CA GLY A 28 4.12 18.49 14.52
C GLY A 28 3.59 17.11 14.07
N TYR A 29 3.62 16.12 14.96
CA TYR A 29 3.06 14.80 14.66
C TYR A 29 1.55 14.81 14.48
N LEU A 30 0.81 15.61 15.27
CA LEU A 30 -0.63 15.78 15.10
C LEU A 30 -0.98 16.39 13.74
N LEU A 31 -0.30 17.46 13.32
CA LEU A 31 -0.53 18.09 12.02
C LEU A 31 -0.26 17.12 10.87
N VAL A 32 0.87 16.40 10.92
CA VAL A 32 1.19 15.37 9.91
C VAL A 32 0.15 14.25 9.92
N GLY A 33 -0.29 13.80 11.11
CA GLY A 33 -1.35 12.81 11.26
C GLY A 33 -2.68 13.27 10.66
N LEU A 34 -3.07 14.53 10.87
CA LEU A 34 -4.28 15.13 10.30
C LEU A 34 -4.21 15.20 8.77
N VAL A 35 -3.07 15.63 8.20
CA VAL A 35 -2.88 15.66 6.74
C VAL A 35 -3.04 14.27 6.13
N TRP A 36 -2.36 13.25 6.69
CA TRP A 36 -2.49 11.88 6.18
C TRP A 36 -3.87 11.28 6.41
N THR A 37 -4.54 11.66 7.50
CA THR A 37 -5.94 11.28 7.74
C THR A 37 -6.85 11.91 6.70
N ALA A 38 -6.67 13.19 6.38
CA ALA A 38 -7.44 13.86 5.33
C ALA A 38 -7.23 13.19 3.97
N ILE A 39 -5.99 12.87 3.59
CA ILE A 39 -5.70 12.12 2.35
C ILE A 39 -6.40 10.75 2.35
N PHE A 40 -6.31 10.01 3.46
CA PHE A 40 -6.98 8.72 3.60
C PHE A 40 -8.51 8.84 3.52
N VAL A 41 -9.09 9.83 4.19
CA VAL A 41 -10.54 10.10 4.15
C VAL A 41 -10.97 10.48 2.75
N VAL A 42 -10.24 11.36 2.06
CA VAL A 42 -10.52 11.70 0.65
C VAL A 42 -10.43 10.46 -0.24
N ALA A 43 -9.43 9.60 -0.07
CA ALA A 43 -9.31 8.35 -0.82
C ALA A 43 -10.54 7.45 -0.61
N VAL A 44 -11.00 7.28 0.63
CA VAL A 44 -12.19 6.49 0.96
C VAL A 44 -13.46 7.16 0.43
N LEU A 45 -13.58 8.47 0.55
CA LEU A 45 -14.73 9.24 0.07
C LEU A 45 -14.81 9.26 -1.45
N LEU A 46 -13.71 9.26 -2.18
CA LEU A 46 -13.75 9.11 -3.64
C LEU A 46 -14.35 7.75 -4.02
N TRP A 47 -14.01 6.69 -3.28
CA TRP A 47 -14.54 5.36 -3.53
C TRP A 47 -16.03 5.21 -3.15
N VAL A 48 -16.38 5.51 -1.89
CA VAL A 48 -17.76 5.39 -1.39
C VAL A 48 -18.67 6.48 -1.95
N GLY A 49 -18.16 7.71 -2.02
CA GLY A 49 -18.89 8.87 -2.50
C GLY A 49 -19.27 8.76 -3.97
N THR A 50 -18.45 8.10 -4.81
CA THR A 50 -18.87 7.82 -6.20
C THR A 50 -20.07 6.87 -6.25
N LEU A 51 -20.13 5.86 -5.37
CA LEU A 51 -21.29 4.97 -5.31
C LEU A 51 -22.55 5.70 -4.81
N VAL A 52 -22.40 6.58 -3.81
CA VAL A 52 -23.51 7.41 -3.32
C VAL A 52 -23.98 8.39 -4.40
N TYR A 53 -23.04 9.01 -5.13
CA TYR A 53 -23.34 9.91 -6.23
C TYR A 53 -24.14 9.19 -7.32
N VAL A 54 -23.68 8.02 -7.79
CA VAL A 54 -24.42 7.22 -8.79
C VAL A 54 -25.78 6.75 -8.27
N ALA A 55 -25.91 6.48 -6.97
CA ALA A 55 -27.17 6.04 -6.38
C ALA A 55 -28.21 7.16 -6.22
N VAL A 56 -27.80 8.44 -6.29
CA VAL A 56 -28.66 9.61 -6.03
C VAL A 56 -28.85 10.46 -7.29
N ASP A 57 -27.87 10.49 -8.18
CA ASP A 57 -27.92 11.25 -9.42
C ASP A 57 -28.35 10.36 -10.59
N ASP A 58 -29.55 10.62 -11.12
CA ASP A 58 -30.14 9.93 -12.27
C ASP A 58 -29.37 10.18 -13.58
N SER A 59 -28.37 11.08 -13.58
CA SER A 59 -27.54 11.33 -14.75
C SER A 59 -26.67 10.14 -15.16
N VAL A 60 -26.44 9.17 -14.26
CA VAL A 60 -25.63 7.98 -14.51
C VAL A 60 -26.51 6.74 -14.75
N ASP A 61 -26.95 6.59 -16.00
CA ASP A 61 -27.70 5.42 -16.45
C ASP A 61 -26.76 4.35 -17.05
N VAL A 62 -26.50 3.28 -16.28
CA VAL A 62 -25.69 2.14 -16.73
C VAL A 62 -26.39 1.34 -17.82
N GLY A 63 -27.72 1.28 -17.84
CA GLY A 63 -28.49 0.59 -18.88
C GLY A 63 -28.31 1.27 -20.23
N ALA A 64 -28.54 2.58 -20.29
CA ALA A 64 -28.32 3.38 -21.50
C ALA A 64 -26.86 3.34 -21.98
N MET A 65 -25.90 3.30 -21.04
CA MET A 65 -24.48 3.12 -21.37
C MET A 65 -24.21 1.77 -22.05
N LEU A 66 -24.79 0.68 -21.54
CA LEU A 66 -24.64 -0.65 -22.12
C LEU A 66 -25.29 -0.75 -23.50
N ASP A 67 -26.46 -0.13 -23.70
CA ASP A 67 -27.12 -0.07 -25.01
C ASP A 67 -26.26 0.67 -26.03
N ARG A 68 -25.66 1.81 -25.65
CA ARG A 68 -24.70 2.53 -26.50
C ARG A 68 -23.52 1.65 -26.88
N VAL A 69 -22.90 0.99 -25.91
CA VAL A 69 -21.79 0.06 -26.11
C VAL A 69 -22.16 -1.11 -27.02
N ALA A 70 -23.39 -1.63 -26.94
CA ALA A 70 -23.86 -2.71 -27.81
C ALA A 70 -24.14 -2.24 -29.25
N SER A 71 -24.55 -0.98 -29.42
CA SER A 71 -24.95 -0.41 -30.71
C SER A 71 -23.80 0.18 -31.55
N ASP A 72 -22.70 0.59 -30.92
CA ASP A 72 -21.55 1.20 -31.59
C ASP A 72 -20.25 0.40 -31.34
N PRO A 73 -19.63 -0.18 -32.39
CA PRO A 73 -18.41 -0.96 -32.24
C PRO A 73 -17.22 -0.12 -31.74
N ALA A 74 -17.17 1.19 -32.00
CA ALA A 74 -16.12 2.05 -31.47
C ALA A 74 -16.25 2.19 -29.95
N GLU A 75 -17.46 2.40 -29.44
CA GLU A 75 -17.76 2.43 -28.00
C GLU A 75 -17.52 1.07 -27.35
N ALA A 76 -17.83 -0.04 -28.03
CA ALA A 76 -17.52 -1.39 -27.56
C ALA A 76 -16.02 -1.61 -27.33
N VAL A 77 -15.18 -1.20 -28.28
CA VAL A 77 -13.72 -1.29 -28.15
C VAL A 77 -13.24 -0.37 -27.02
N GLY A 78 -13.76 0.85 -26.95
CA GLY A 78 -13.45 1.80 -25.86
C GLY A 78 -13.77 1.21 -24.48
N PHE A 79 -14.96 0.65 -24.33
CA PHE A 79 -15.41 0.00 -23.09
C PHE A 79 -14.55 -1.22 -22.74
N ALA A 80 -14.24 -2.08 -23.71
CA ALA A 80 -13.41 -3.27 -23.51
C ALA A 80 -12.00 -2.93 -23.03
N LEU A 81 -11.44 -1.79 -23.46
CA LEU A 81 -10.14 -1.29 -23.01
C LEU A 81 -10.22 -0.55 -21.67
N ALA A 82 -11.28 0.25 -21.46
CA ALA A 82 -11.46 1.06 -20.27
C ALA A 82 -11.78 0.21 -19.03
N LEU A 83 -12.60 -0.84 -19.16
CA LEU A 83 -13.04 -1.67 -18.04
C LEU A 83 -11.88 -2.33 -17.25
N PRO A 84 -10.91 -3.03 -17.87
CA PRO A 84 -9.78 -3.61 -17.14
C PRO A 84 -8.87 -2.53 -16.54
N LEU A 85 -8.69 -1.40 -17.24
CA LEU A 85 -7.91 -0.28 -16.73
C LEU A 85 -8.57 0.32 -15.48
N LEU A 86 -9.88 0.55 -15.52
CA LEU A 86 -10.65 1.09 -14.40
C LEU A 86 -10.67 0.10 -13.22
N ALA A 87 -10.83 -1.20 -13.48
CA ALA A 87 -10.71 -2.23 -12.45
C ALA A 87 -9.31 -2.23 -11.81
N ALA A 88 -8.24 -2.07 -12.59
CA ALA A 88 -6.88 -1.99 -12.06
C ALA A 88 -6.66 -0.71 -11.24
N VAL A 89 -7.10 0.45 -11.74
CA VAL A 89 -6.98 1.75 -11.07
C VAL A 89 -7.77 1.76 -9.77
N MET A 90 -9.02 1.30 -9.78
CA MET A 90 -9.87 1.29 -8.59
C MET A 90 -9.42 0.21 -7.60
N GLY A 91 -9.18 -1.01 -8.06
CA GLY A 91 -8.76 -2.12 -7.20
C GLY A 91 -7.37 -1.92 -6.62
N ALA A 92 -6.34 -1.88 -7.50
CA ALA A 92 -4.97 -1.77 -7.04
C ALA A 92 -4.60 -0.35 -6.58
N GLY A 93 -5.00 0.69 -7.31
CA GLY A 93 -4.71 2.07 -6.94
C GLY A 93 -5.51 2.53 -5.73
N ALA A 94 -6.82 2.71 -5.91
CA ALA A 94 -7.68 3.38 -4.94
C ALA A 94 -7.98 2.53 -3.69
N MET A 95 -8.17 1.22 -3.84
CA MET A 95 -8.56 0.35 -2.71
C MET A 95 -7.37 -0.33 -2.00
N PHE A 96 -6.22 -0.46 -2.67
CA PHE A 96 -5.04 -1.09 -2.09
C PHE A 96 -3.91 -0.08 -1.82
N LEU A 97 -3.31 0.52 -2.85
CA LEU A 97 -2.11 1.35 -2.71
C LEU A 97 -2.36 2.60 -1.86
N LEU A 98 -3.38 3.39 -2.19
CA LEU A 98 -3.65 4.64 -1.50
C LEU A 98 -3.95 4.43 0.00
N PRO A 99 -4.83 3.49 0.39
CA PRO A 99 -5.11 3.20 1.80
C PRO A 99 -3.89 2.64 2.52
N THR A 100 -3.14 1.71 1.91
CA THR A 100 -1.96 1.11 2.55
C THR A 100 -0.77 2.05 2.65
N ALA A 101 -0.68 3.08 1.80
CA ALA A 101 0.34 4.13 1.92
C ALA A 101 -0.05 5.19 2.97
N SER A 102 -1.31 5.65 2.96
CA SER A 102 -1.76 6.79 3.77
C SER A 102 -2.15 6.42 5.21
N PHE A 103 -2.92 5.33 5.40
CA PHE A 103 -3.41 4.95 6.73
C PHE A 103 -2.26 4.69 7.73
N PRO A 104 -1.21 3.92 7.38
CA PRO A 104 -0.11 3.70 8.32
C PRO A 104 0.65 4.97 8.69
N LEU A 105 0.79 5.93 7.78
CA LEU A 105 1.42 7.21 8.08
C LEU A 105 0.58 8.04 9.05
N ALA A 106 -0.75 8.09 8.84
CA ALA A 106 -1.66 8.72 9.78
C ALA A 106 -1.56 8.07 11.17
N ALA A 107 -1.67 6.74 11.23
CA ALA A 107 -1.62 5.98 12.47
C ALA A 107 -0.27 6.12 13.20
N LEU A 108 0.86 6.05 12.48
CA LEU A 108 2.20 6.25 13.04
C LEU A 108 2.36 7.66 13.62
N SER A 109 1.88 8.68 12.90
CA SER A 109 1.88 10.06 13.40
C SER A 109 1.13 10.20 14.72
N PHE A 110 -0.07 9.63 14.85
CA PHE A 110 -0.80 9.67 16.12
C PHE A 110 -0.08 8.88 17.23
N VAL A 111 0.53 7.73 16.91
CA VAL A 111 1.36 6.99 17.87
C VAL A 111 2.53 7.84 18.37
N TYR A 112 3.19 8.59 17.49
CA TYR A 112 4.31 9.46 17.89
C TYR A 112 3.85 10.70 18.63
N ALA A 113 2.69 11.29 18.28
CA ALA A 113 2.09 12.35 19.07
C ALA A 113 1.83 11.89 20.51
N MET A 114 1.22 10.72 20.69
CA MET A 114 0.96 10.14 22.01
C MET A 114 2.24 9.77 22.78
N ARG A 115 3.29 9.31 22.08
CA ARG A 115 4.60 9.04 22.70
C ARG A 115 5.31 10.34 23.10
N ALA A 116 5.19 11.40 22.31
CA ALA A 116 5.81 12.69 22.61
C ALA A 116 5.26 13.37 23.88
N LEU A 117 4.00 13.06 24.24
CA LEU A 117 3.38 13.53 25.49
C LEU A 117 3.86 12.78 26.74
N ARG A 118 4.57 11.65 26.59
CA ARG A 118 5.02 10.83 27.71
C ARG A 118 6.42 11.26 28.17
N PRO A 119 6.63 11.56 29.47
CA PRO A 119 7.92 12.00 29.99
C PRO A 119 9.06 11.02 29.71
N SER A 120 8.77 9.70 29.69
CA SER A 120 9.74 8.64 29.42
C SER A 120 10.36 8.70 28.01
N TYR A 121 9.80 9.49 27.10
CA TYR A 121 10.26 9.63 25.71
C TYR A 121 10.75 11.04 25.37
N ALA A 122 10.81 11.96 26.33
CA ALA A 122 11.12 13.37 26.08
C ALA A 122 12.50 13.60 25.44
N GLY A 123 13.50 12.80 25.83
CA GLY A 123 14.87 12.88 25.28
C GLY A 123 15.11 12.06 24.01
N GLU A 124 14.17 11.20 23.61
CA GLU A 124 14.37 10.24 22.51
C GLU A 124 13.98 10.87 21.16
N ARG A 125 14.66 10.52 20.07
CA ARG A 125 14.13 10.75 18.73
C ARG A 125 13.05 9.70 18.46
N LEU A 126 11.84 10.11 18.12
CA LEU A 126 10.71 9.17 17.97
C LEU A 126 10.60 8.56 16.57
N SER A 127 11.01 9.32 15.57
CA SER A 127 10.98 8.90 14.17
C SER A 127 12.16 9.42 13.38
N PHE A 128 12.50 8.72 12.31
CA PHE A 128 13.46 9.15 11.31
C PHE A 128 12.91 8.92 9.90
N THR A 129 13.58 9.50 8.92
CA THR A 129 13.28 9.34 7.49
C THR A 129 14.48 8.70 6.83
N VAL A 130 14.26 7.63 6.06
CA VAL A 130 15.29 7.03 5.22
C VAL A 130 14.94 7.31 3.78
N GLN A 131 15.90 7.83 3.03
CA GLN A 131 15.78 7.92 1.58
C GLN A 131 16.24 6.58 1.00
N ALA A 132 15.30 5.78 0.50
CA ALA A 132 15.64 4.62 -0.31
C ALA A 132 15.92 5.12 -1.73
N GLY A 133 17.16 5.09 -2.20
CA GLY A 133 17.50 5.47 -3.58
C GLY A 133 17.03 4.41 -4.59
N ALA A 134 16.70 4.83 -5.82
CA ALA A 134 16.39 3.90 -6.91
C ALA A 134 17.61 2.98 -7.16
N GLY A 135 17.41 1.65 -7.05
CA GLY A 135 18.49 0.68 -7.17
C GLY A 135 19.43 0.58 -5.96
N GLN A 136 19.18 1.30 -4.86
CA GLN A 136 19.96 1.13 -3.63
C GLN A 136 19.51 -0.12 -2.85
N THR A 137 20.49 -0.95 -2.48
CA THR A 137 20.33 -2.22 -1.76
C THR A 137 20.12 -2.10 -0.25
N ILE A 138 19.98 -0.88 0.29
CA ILE A 138 19.68 -0.64 1.71
C ILE A 138 18.20 -0.29 1.82
N GLY A 139 17.36 -1.31 2.02
CA GLY A 139 15.89 -1.18 2.09
C GLY A 139 15.15 -1.94 0.98
N LEU A 140 13.83 -2.02 1.12
CA LEU A 140 12.95 -2.72 0.17
C LEU A 140 13.14 -2.14 -1.24
N PRO A 141 13.27 -2.97 -2.28
CA PRO A 141 13.46 -2.49 -3.64
C PRO A 141 12.27 -1.63 -4.08
N THR A 142 12.48 -0.33 -4.20
CA THR A 142 11.52 0.65 -4.73
C THR A 142 11.85 0.92 -6.19
N LEU A 143 10.84 1.02 -7.06
CA LEU A 143 11.00 1.40 -8.47
C LEU A 143 11.48 2.86 -8.64
N HIS A 144 11.28 3.69 -7.61
CA HIS A 144 11.70 5.09 -7.55
C HIS A 144 12.40 5.38 -6.22
N SER A 145 13.12 6.49 -6.11
CA SER A 145 13.64 6.93 -4.82
C SER A 145 12.48 7.38 -3.93
N VAL A 146 12.15 6.60 -2.89
CA VAL A 146 11.06 6.92 -1.96
C VAL A 146 11.67 7.30 -0.62
N ALA A 147 11.33 8.49 -0.12
CA ALA A 147 11.62 8.88 1.24
C ALA A 147 10.63 8.18 2.18
N LEU A 148 11.06 7.07 2.79
CA LEU A 148 10.27 6.40 3.82
C LEU A 148 10.36 7.24 5.10
N SER A 149 9.37 8.10 5.29
CA SER A 149 9.24 8.93 6.49
C SER A 149 8.59 8.16 7.64
N LEU A 150 8.71 8.71 8.85
CA LEU A 150 8.03 8.24 10.05
C LEU A 150 8.42 6.81 10.50
N LEU A 151 9.63 6.37 10.19
CA LEU A 151 10.13 5.08 10.67
C LEU A 151 10.40 5.13 12.18
N PRO A 152 9.99 4.10 12.94
CA PRO A 152 10.08 4.11 14.40
C PRO A 152 11.51 3.90 14.86
N VAL A 153 11.98 4.76 15.78
CA VAL A 153 13.25 4.50 16.51
C VAL A 153 13.06 3.34 17.49
N ARG A 154 12.00 3.41 18.32
CA ARG A 154 11.62 2.33 19.23
C ARG A 154 10.55 1.42 18.63
N ARG A 155 10.94 0.18 18.36
CA ARG A 155 10.04 -0.87 17.85
C ARG A 155 8.99 -1.28 18.86
N SER A 156 7.84 -1.70 18.35
CA SER A 156 6.70 -2.21 19.10
C SER A 156 5.82 -3.01 18.14
N ARG A 157 5.00 -3.93 18.66
CA ARG A 157 4.12 -4.75 17.81
C ARG A 157 3.24 -3.91 16.88
N VAL A 158 2.74 -2.76 17.37
CA VAL A 158 1.91 -1.82 16.61
C VAL A 158 2.72 -1.14 15.51
N THR A 159 3.85 -0.50 15.86
CA THR A 159 4.69 0.18 14.86
C THR A 159 5.22 -0.79 13.80
N ASP A 160 5.54 -2.02 14.18
CA ASP A 160 6.05 -3.04 13.26
C ASP A 160 4.93 -3.57 12.34
N ALA A 161 3.69 -3.64 12.81
CA ALA A 161 2.54 -3.93 11.95
C ALA A 161 2.28 -2.79 10.96
N LEU A 162 2.27 -1.53 11.43
CA LEU A 162 2.06 -0.36 10.59
C LEU A 162 3.15 -0.20 9.54
N VAL A 163 4.43 -0.35 9.91
CA VAL A 163 5.56 -0.29 8.97
C VAL A 163 5.48 -1.41 7.92
N ARG A 164 4.99 -2.61 8.26
CA ARG A 164 4.77 -3.69 7.28
C ARG A 164 3.69 -3.33 6.26
N VAL A 165 2.58 -2.74 6.70
CA VAL A 165 1.50 -2.29 5.79
C VAL A 165 1.99 -1.12 4.94
N TYR A 166 2.65 -0.14 5.56
CA TYR A 166 3.27 1.00 4.91
C TYR A 166 4.23 0.57 3.79
N ALA A 167 5.16 -0.33 4.11
CA ALA A 167 6.08 -0.92 3.15
C ALA A 167 5.36 -1.59 1.97
N ALA A 168 4.26 -2.30 2.22
CA ALA A 168 3.48 -2.92 1.17
C ALA A 168 2.84 -1.90 0.20
N GLY A 169 2.44 -0.73 0.70
CA GLY A 169 1.92 0.36 -0.12
C GLY A 169 2.97 1.02 -1.01
N TRP A 170 4.21 1.21 -0.51
CA TRP A 170 5.28 1.87 -1.27
C TRP A 170 6.10 0.95 -2.18
N THR A 171 6.07 -0.35 -1.92
CA THR A 171 6.79 -1.34 -2.74
C THR A 171 5.85 -2.46 -3.16
N PRO A 172 4.80 -2.16 -3.94
CA PRO A 172 3.86 -3.19 -4.32
C PRO A 172 4.52 -4.26 -5.18
N THR A 173 4.20 -5.51 -4.91
CA THR A 173 4.58 -6.64 -5.77
C THR A 173 3.52 -6.84 -6.84
N ALA A 174 3.88 -7.36 -8.01
CA ALA A 174 2.90 -7.74 -9.03
C ALA A 174 1.80 -8.65 -8.44
N ARG A 175 2.16 -9.55 -7.52
CA ARG A 175 1.21 -10.43 -6.82
C ARG A 175 0.19 -9.65 -5.97
N SER A 176 0.62 -8.65 -5.21
CA SER A 176 -0.27 -7.83 -4.39
C SER A 176 -1.14 -6.90 -5.24
N VAL A 177 -0.61 -6.39 -6.36
CA VAL A 177 -1.38 -5.58 -7.31
C VAL A 177 -2.46 -6.42 -7.97
N LEU A 178 -2.10 -7.60 -8.52
CA LEU A 178 -3.06 -8.50 -9.15
C LEU A 178 -4.10 -9.03 -8.15
N ALA A 179 -3.70 -9.26 -6.90
CA ALA A 179 -4.63 -9.66 -5.84
C ALA A 179 -5.69 -8.59 -5.53
N ALA A 180 -5.42 -7.32 -5.84
CA ALA A 180 -6.33 -6.20 -5.60
C ALA A 180 -7.33 -5.97 -6.75
N VAL A 181 -7.03 -6.46 -7.97
CA VAL A 181 -7.89 -6.30 -9.16
C VAL A 181 -9.33 -6.77 -8.96
N PRO A 182 -9.61 -7.92 -8.29
CA PRO A 182 -10.98 -8.35 -8.04
C PRO A 182 -11.80 -7.30 -7.27
N ALA A 183 -11.21 -6.52 -6.35
CA ALA A 183 -11.94 -5.45 -5.67
C ALA A 183 -12.36 -4.33 -6.62
N GLY A 184 -11.54 -4.01 -7.63
CA GLY A 184 -11.91 -3.04 -8.67
C GLY A 184 -13.06 -3.52 -9.54
N VAL A 185 -13.05 -4.81 -9.92
CA VAL A 185 -14.20 -5.43 -10.60
C VAL A 185 -15.43 -5.40 -9.69
N GLY A 186 -15.26 -5.69 -8.40
CA GLY A 186 -16.33 -5.60 -7.42
C GLY A 186 -16.91 -4.19 -7.31
N TRP A 187 -16.07 -3.16 -7.36
CA TRP A 187 -16.55 -1.78 -7.38
C TRP A 187 -17.36 -1.44 -8.64
N LEU A 188 -16.94 -1.89 -9.82
CA LEU A 188 -17.70 -1.71 -11.06
C LEU A 188 -19.08 -2.40 -10.98
N LEU A 189 -19.13 -3.60 -10.40
CA LEU A 189 -20.39 -4.28 -10.14
C LEU A 189 -21.24 -3.57 -9.08
N ALA A 190 -20.62 -2.92 -8.09
CA ALA A 190 -21.35 -2.10 -7.13
C ALA A 190 -21.99 -0.88 -7.80
N VAL A 191 -21.31 -0.23 -8.76
CA VAL A 191 -21.88 0.83 -9.59
C VAL A 191 -23.11 0.33 -10.35
N ALA A 192 -23.00 -0.83 -11.01
CA ALA A 192 -24.14 -1.46 -11.68
C ALA A 192 -25.28 -1.82 -10.71
N ALA A 193 -24.96 -2.28 -9.50
CA ALA A 193 -25.95 -2.65 -8.50
C ALA A 193 -26.77 -1.45 -8.01
N VAL A 194 -26.15 -0.27 -7.87
CA VAL A 194 -26.85 0.93 -7.42
C VAL A 194 -27.60 1.64 -8.55
N SER A 195 -27.19 1.47 -9.81
CA SER A 195 -27.85 2.10 -10.97
C SER A 195 -29.28 1.59 -11.17
N GLU A 196 -30.20 2.49 -11.48
CA GLU A 196 -31.62 2.17 -11.71
C GLU A 196 -31.89 1.60 -13.11
N GLY A 197 -30.97 1.77 -14.06
CA GLY A 197 -31.12 1.29 -15.45
C GLY A 197 -31.07 -0.23 -15.62
N LEU A 198 -30.89 -1.00 -14.53
CA LEU A 198 -30.84 -2.46 -14.55
C LEU A 198 -32.04 -3.08 -13.82
N PRO A 199 -32.54 -4.24 -14.27
CA PRO A 199 -33.63 -4.94 -13.59
C PRO A 199 -33.21 -5.37 -12.17
N GLY A 200 -34.16 -5.33 -11.23
CA GLY A 200 -33.91 -5.61 -9.80
C GLY A 200 -33.10 -6.88 -9.52
N PRO A 201 -33.39 -8.05 -10.13
CA PRO A 201 -32.59 -9.26 -9.94
C PRO A 201 -31.12 -9.11 -10.37
N ALA A 202 -30.85 -8.39 -11.47
CA ALA A 202 -29.49 -8.15 -11.94
C ALA A 202 -28.73 -7.24 -10.96
N ARG A 203 -29.38 -6.18 -10.45
CA ARG A 203 -28.80 -5.30 -9.43
C ARG A 203 -28.38 -6.07 -8.17
N VAL A 204 -29.26 -6.94 -7.68
CA VAL A 204 -28.97 -7.79 -6.51
C VAL A 204 -27.80 -8.74 -6.79
N ALA A 205 -27.79 -9.41 -7.95
CA ALA A 205 -26.70 -10.31 -8.34
C ALA A 205 -25.35 -9.56 -8.43
N CYS A 206 -25.33 -8.38 -9.05
CA CYS A 206 -24.15 -7.51 -9.12
C CYS A 206 -23.68 -7.11 -7.72
N GLY A 207 -24.59 -6.72 -6.81
CA GLY A 207 -24.27 -6.34 -5.44
C GLY A 207 -23.65 -7.49 -4.63
N VAL A 208 -24.23 -8.69 -4.72
CA VAL A 208 -23.69 -9.89 -4.05
C VAL A 208 -22.29 -10.22 -4.58
N LEU A 209 -22.12 -10.24 -5.91
CA LEU A 209 -20.83 -10.53 -6.53
C LEU A 209 -19.78 -9.47 -6.20
N ALA A 210 -20.17 -8.19 -6.14
CA ALA A 210 -19.32 -7.09 -5.70
C ALA A 210 -18.73 -7.34 -4.30
N VAL A 211 -19.58 -7.68 -3.33
CA VAL A 211 -19.16 -7.97 -1.96
C VAL A 211 -18.20 -9.16 -1.93
N VAL A 212 -18.54 -10.25 -2.63
CA VAL A 212 -17.69 -11.45 -2.69
C VAL A 212 -16.31 -11.11 -3.25
N LEU A 213 -16.23 -10.37 -4.36
CA LEU A 213 -14.97 -10.01 -4.98
C LEU A 213 -14.11 -9.09 -4.11
N VAL A 214 -14.73 -8.13 -3.40
CA VAL A 214 -14.01 -7.26 -2.44
C VAL A 214 -13.46 -8.08 -1.28
N VAL A 215 -14.23 -9.01 -0.72
CA VAL A 215 -13.78 -9.90 0.37
C VAL A 215 -12.65 -10.81 -0.10
N VAL A 216 -12.80 -11.44 -1.27
CA VAL A 216 -11.75 -12.30 -1.86
C VAL A 216 -10.47 -11.50 -2.09
N SER A 217 -10.57 -10.32 -2.69
CA SER A 217 -9.45 -9.40 -2.90
C SER A 217 -8.73 -9.07 -1.59
N ALA A 218 -9.47 -8.69 -0.55
CA ALA A 218 -8.91 -8.40 0.77
C ALA A 218 -8.14 -9.60 1.34
N VAL A 219 -8.69 -10.81 1.24
CA VAL A 219 -8.02 -12.05 1.69
C VAL A 219 -6.74 -12.31 0.89
N LEU A 220 -6.78 -12.16 -0.44
CA LEU A 220 -5.63 -12.39 -1.32
C LEU A 220 -4.51 -11.36 -1.05
N VAL A 221 -4.86 -10.09 -0.88
CA VAL A 221 -3.93 -9.02 -0.52
C VAL A 221 -3.28 -9.30 0.82
N VAL A 222 -4.07 -9.62 1.86
CA VAL A 222 -3.54 -9.95 3.19
C VAL A 222 -2.60 -11.15 3.12
N ARG A 223 -2.96 -12.20 2.37
CA ARG A 223 -2.08 -13.36 2.15
C ARG A 223 -0.79 -12.98 1.43
N ALA A 224 -0.86 -12.15 0.40
CA ALA A 224 0.32 -11.68 -0.34
C ALA A 224 1.28 -10.87 0.55
N VAL A 225 0.74 -9.94 1.36
CA VAL A 225 1.53 -9.13 2.30
C VAL A 225 2.17 -9.99 3.39
N ARG A 226 1.43 -10.97 3.93
CA ARG A 226 1.95 -11.91 4.93
C ARG A 226 3.04 -12.82 4.36
N ALA A 227 2.82 -13.38 3.17
CA ALA A 227 3.80 -14.25 2.51
C ALA A 227 5.11 -13.52 2.23
N ARG A 228 5.03 -12.25 1.80
CA ARG A 228 6.21 -11.39 1.65
C ARG A 228 6.93 -11.17 2.97
N SER A 229 6.20 -10.80 4.02
CA SER A 229 6.78 -10.57 5.35
C SER A 229 7.49 -11.82 5.88
N ALA A 230 6.96 -13.01 5.61
CA ALA A 230 7.59 -14.28 5.98
C ALA A 230 8.86 -14.56 5.16
N ALA A 231 8.85 -14.29 3.86
CA ALA A 231 10.04 -14.43 3.00
C ALA A 231 11.16 -13.48 3.44
N ASP A 232 10.83 -12.23 3.77
CA ASP A 232 11.79 -11.24 4.28
C ASP A 232 12.31 -11.62 5.67
N ALA A 233 11.52 -12.33 6.47
CA ALA A 233 11.96 -12.80 7.79
C ALA A 233 12.96 -13.97 7.72
N GLY A 234 12.92 -14.78 6.64
CA GLY A 234 13.79 -15.95 6.45
C GLY A 234 15.06 -15.69 5.62
N GLY A 235 15.23 -14.51 5.04
CA GLY A 235 16.51 -14.08 4.47
C GLY A 235 17.43 -13.56 5.57
N ASP A 236 18.74 -13.85 5.50
CA ASP A 236 19.77 -13.41 6.46
C ASP A 236 19.81 -11.89 6.74
N GLY A 237 19.02 -11.07 6.03
CA GLY A 237 18.85 -9.63 6.29
C GLY A 237 20.11 -8.78 6.14
N ARG A 238 21.26 -9.41 5.88
CA ARG A 238 22.51 -8.74 5.56
C ARG A 238 22.34 -8.02 4.22
N PRO A 239 22.55 -6.69 4.18
CA PRO A 239 22.61 -5.95 2.93
C PRO A 239 23.63 -6.61 2.00
N VAL A 240 23.34 -6.71 0.70
CA VAL A 240 24.29 -7.26 -0.29
C VAL A 240 25.60 -6.46 -0.30
N THR A 241 25.54 -5.21 0.12
CA THR A 241 26.69 -4.32 0.33
C THR A 241 27.55 -4.69 1.53
N ALA A 242 26.98 -5.35 2.54
CA ALA A 242 27.69 -5.87 3.71
C ALA A 242 28.24 -7.29 3.50
N LEU A 243 27.92 -7.93 2.36
CA LEU A 243 28.52 -9.20 1.97
C LEU A 243 29.93 -8.95 1.43
N ASP A 244 30.88 -9.70 1.96
CA ASP A 244 32.24 -9.78 1.45
C ASP A 244 32.21 -10.17 -0.06
N PRO A 245 33.15 -9.75 -0.92
CA PRO A 245 33.11 -10.06 -2.34
C PRO A 245 32.95 -11.56 -2.63
N ASP A 246 33.50 -12.42 -1.79
CA ASP A 246 33.38 -13.87 -1.94
C ASP A 246 32.00 -14.40 -1.56
N GLU A 247 31.38 -13.88 -0.50
CA GLU A 247 29.97 -14.16 -0.17
C GLU A 247 29.04 -13.67 -1.27
N ARG A 248 29.31 -12.51 -1.86
CA ARG A 248 28.54 -11.97 -2.99
C ARG A 248 28.65 -12.87 -4.23
N ARG A 249 29.86 -13.35 -4.55
CA ARG A 249 30.08 -14.32 -5.64
C ARG A 249 29.41 -15.66 -5.37
N ALA A 250 29.45 -16.15 -4.13
CA ALA A 250 28.77 -17.39 -3.73
C ALA A 250 27.25 -17.27 -3.91
N ARG A 251 26.67 -16.16 -3.44
CA ARG A 251 25.24 -15.88 -3.56
C ARG A 251 24.80 -15.71 -5.01
N LEU A 252 25.60 -15.05 -5.85
CA LEU A 252 25.34 -14.97 -7.30
C LEU A 252 25.40 -16.35 -7.98
N ARG A 253 26.36 -17.21 -7.61
CA ARG A 253 26.44 -18.59 -8.10
C ARG A 253 25.21 -19.40 -7.71
N GLU A 254 24.74 -19.27 -6.47
CA GLU A 254 23.53 -19.95 -6.01
C GLU A 254 22.28 -19.47 -6.75
N LEU A 255 22.13 -18.16 -6.94
CA LEU A 255 20.99 -17.59 -7.69
C LEU A 255 20.98 -18.05 -9.16
N ARG A 256 22.16 -18.13 -9.80
CA ARG A 256 22.30 -18.70 -11.15
C ARG A 256 21.87 -20.16 -11.18
N ARG A 257 22.37 -21.00 -10.26
CA ARG A 257 21.96 -22.40 -10.14
C ARG A 257 20.45 -22.56 -9.97
N ARG A 258 19.82 -21.75 -9.10
CA ARG A 258 18.35 -21.79 -8.89
C ARG A 258 17.58 -21.38 -10.14
N ARG A 259 18.07 -20.38 -10.89
CA ARG A 259 17.46 -19.96 -12.15
C ARG A 259 17.57 -21.06 -13.20
N ASP A 260 18.76 -21.63 -13.35
CA ASP A 260 19.03 -22.65 -14.36
C ASP A 260 18.24 -23.94 -14.06
N ALA A 261 18.10 -24.31 -12.78
CA ALA A 261 17.23 -25.41 -12.36
C ALA A 261 15.74 -25.18 -12.67
N ARG A 262 15.25 -23.93 -12.64
CA ARG A 262 13.87 -23.60 -13.05
C ARG A 262 13.67 -23.63 -14.56
N LEU A 263 14.70 -23.29 -15.32
CA LEU A 263 14.65 -23.25 -16.77
C LEU A 263 14.85 -24.64 -17.40
N GLY A 264 15.68 -25.49 -16.79
CA GLY A 264 15.91 -26.87 -17.25
C GLY A 264 14.88 -27.90 -16.76
N GLY A 265 13.91 -27.49 -15.94
CA GLY A 265 12.81 -28.33 -15.47
C GLY A 265 11.53 -28.21 -16.32
N ARG A 266 11.64 -27.70 -17.55
CA ARG A 266 10.58 -27.67 -18.57
C ARG A 266 11.03 -28.53 -19.74
#